data_AF-A0A7X7TC02-F1
#
_entry.id   AF-A0A7X7TC02-F1
#
_cell.length_a   1.000
_cell.length_b   1.000
_cell.length_c   1.000
_cell.angle_alpha   90.00
_cell.angle_beta   90.00
_cell.angle_gamma   90.00
#
_symmetry.space_group_name_H-M   'P 1'
#
loop_
_entity.id
_entity.type
_entity.pdbx_description
1 polymer ?
#
loop_
_entity_poly.entity_id
_entity_poly.type
_entity_poly.pdbx_seq_one_letter_code
_entity_poly.pdbx_strand_id
1 'polypeptide(L)'
;MPVNRSPSHNKISSTRRITAFTATPQGEGVKLMIAGWMQMQPARNMPQYVRGTIRTESENIPIVDLSAKSGSAPKQLTDNACVVLHERKSEGKTVTTGTLYEDVTDLLKSFQDKLKPQVSSKS
;
A
#
# COMPACT_ATOMS: atom_id res chain seq x y z
N MET A 1 -13.36 18.34 -26.89
CA MET A 1 -13.69 18.38 -25.44
C MET A 1 -13.06 17.16 -24.78
N PRO A 2 -12.06 17.29 -23.88
CA PRO A 2 -11.61 16.14 -23.10
C PRO A 2 -12.66 15.86 -22.02
N VAL A 3 -13.11 14.61 -21.93
CA VAL A 3 -14.02 14.15 -20.89
C VAL A 3 -13.24 14.15 -19.57
N ASN A 4 -13.51 15.14 -18.72
CA ASN A 4 -13.01 15.19 -17.36
C ASN A 4 -13.68 14.07 -16.56
N ARG A 5 -13.05 12.88 -16.52
CA ARG A 5 -13.56 11.74 -15.74
C ARG A 5 -13.33 12.05 -14.26
N SER A 6 -14.42 12.30 -13.54
CA SER A 6 -14.43 12.60 -12.11
C SER A 6 -13.60 11.58 -11.29
N PRO A 7 -12.86 11.99 -10.25
CA PRO A 7 -12.02 11.11 -9.40
C PRO A 7 -12.80 10.05 -8.60
N SER A 8 -14.12 10.02 -8.72
CA SER A 8 -15.03 9.21 -7.91
C SER A 8 -15.01 7.71 -8.21
N HIS A 9 -14.43 7.28 -9.33
CA HIS A 9 -14.40 5.86 -9.74
C HIS A 9 -13.32 5.03 -9.06
N ASN A 10 -12.51 5.63 -8.19
CA ASN A 10 -11.29 4.99 -7.74
C ASN A 10 -11.37 4.45 -6.30
N LYS A 11 -12.45 4.65 -5.54
CA LYS A 11 -12.63 3.95 -4.26
C LYS A 11 -13.27 2.59 -4.48
N ILE A 12 -12.78 1.60 -3.76
CA ILE A 12 -13.37 0.26 -3.74
C ILE A 12 -14.84 0.40 -3.36
N SER A 13 -15.75 -0.01 -4.25
CA SER A 13 -17.20 0.10 -4.07
C SER A 13 -17.80 -1.11 -3.33
N SER A 14 -17.08 -2.23 -3.27
CA SER A 14 -17.49 -3.47 -2.61
C SER A 14 -16.30 -4.19 -1.99
N THR A 15 -16.54 -4.93 -0.91
CA THR A 15 -15.49 -5.73 -0.25
C THR A 15 -14.81 -6.66 -1.26
N ARG A 16 -13.48 -6.64 -1.28
CA ARG A 16 -12.69 -7.50 -2.18
C ARG A 16 -11.61 -8.26 -1.42
N ARG A 17 -11.26 -9.44 -1.93
CA ARG A 17 -10.10 -10.20 -1.45
C ARG A 17 -8.82 -9.58 -1.99
N ILE A 18 -7.81 -9.52 -1.14
CA ILE A 18 -6.48 -9.05 -1.50
C ILE A 18 -5.41 -9.87 -0.77
N THR A 19 -4.34 -10.21 -1.47
CA THR A 19 -3.19 -10.86 -0.84
C THR A 19 -2.43 -9.83 -0.03
N ALA A 20 -2.30 -10.10 1.26
CA ALA A 20 -1.51 -9.28 2.17
C ALA A 20 -0.18 -9.94 2.47
N PHE A 21 0.84 -9.10 2.54
CA PHE A 21 2.18 -9.47 2.98
C PHE A 21 2.57 -8.64 4.21
N THR A 22 3.45 -9.18 5.04
CA THR A 22 4.25 -8.40 5.98
C THR A 22 5.67 -8.26 5.45
N ALA A 23 6.30 -7.14 5.76
CA ALA A 23 7.69 -6.88 5.41
C ALA A 23 8.48 -6.59 6.69
N THR A 24 9.52 -7.36 6.95
CA THR A 24 10.40 -7.19 8.11
C THR A 24 11.84 -7.01 7.63
N PRO A 25 12.56 -5.96 8.05
CA PRO A 25 13.98 -5.82 7.75
C PRO A 25 14.78 -7.02 8.26
N GLN A 26 15.70 -7.56 7.45
CA GLN A 26 16.55 -8.69 7.81
C GLN A 26 17.97 -8.46 7.28
N GLY A 27 18.85 -7.92 8.12
CA GLY A 27 20.19 -7.50 7.71
C GLY A 27 20.10 -6.43 6.63
N GLU A 28 20.80 -6.64 5.51
CA GLU A 28 20.70 -5.78 4.33
C GLU A 28 19.47 -6.07 3.47
N GLY A 29 18.71 -7.14 3.76
CA GLY A 29 17.55 -7.55 3.00
C GLY A 29 16.20 -7.23 3.68
N VAL A 30 15.14 -7.68 3.05
CA VAL A 30 13.77 -7.64 3.61
C VAL A 30 13.18 -9.04 3.52
N LYS A 31 12.66 -9.54 4.64
CA LYS A 31 11.84 -10.74 4.68
C LYS A 31 10.39 -10.38 4.35
N LEU A 32 9.88 -10.94 3.26
CA LEU A 32 8.47 -10.88 2.91
C LEU A 32 7.76 -12.16 3.31
N MET A 33 6.68 -12.03 4.07
CA MET A 33 5.83 -13.17 4.47
C MET A 33 4.41 -12.95 3.98
N ILE A 34 3.77 -14.00 3.49
CA ILE A 34 2.35 -13.96 3.14
C ILE A 34 1.55 -13.93 4.45
N ALA A 35 0.87 -12.83 4.73
CA ALA A 35 -0.05 -12.70 5.85
C ALA A 35 -1.36 -13.45 5.59
N GLY A 36 -1.74 -13.59 4.31
CA GLY A 36 -2.89 -14.35 3.86
C GLY A 36 -3.80 -13.56 2.93
N TRP A 37 -4.97 -14.12 2.67
CA TRP A 37 -6.02 -13.48 1.88
C TRP A 37 -6.92 -12.68 2.83
N MET A 38 -6.92 -11.36 2.67
CA MET A 38 -7.65 -10.45 3.56
C MET A 38 -8.81 -9.78 2.84
N GLN A 39 -9.82 -9.39 3.61
CA GLN A 39 -10.94 -8.60 3.09
C GLN A 39 -10.62 -7.12 3.20
N MET A 40 -10.48 -6.46 2.05
CA MET A 40 -10.36 -5.01 1.98
C MET A 40 -11.74 -4.38 1.80
N GLN A 41 -12.11 -3.54 2.76
CA GLN A 41 -13.39 -2.85 2.86
C GLN A 41 -13.27 -1.42 2.30
N PRO A 42 -14.38 -0.82 1.82
CA PRO A 42 -14.40 0.58 1.41
C PRO A 42 -14.03 1.53 2.55
N ALA A 43 -13.11 2.47 2.28
CA ALA A 43 -12.73 3.49 3.25
C ALA A 43 -13.73 4.67 3.26
N ARG A 44 -14.51 4.83 4.33
CA ARG A 44 -15.42 5.97 4.53
C ARG A 44 -14.70 7.10 5.28
N ASN A 45 -14.98 8.35 4.92
CA ASN A 45 -14.43 9.56 5.58
C ASN A 45 -12.89 9.60 5.66
N MET A 46 -12.22 8.92 4.73
CA MET A 46 -10.76 8.90 4.61
C MET A 46 -10.31 9.67 3.35
N PRO A 47 -9.09 10.26 3.36
CA PRO A 47 -8.51 10.94 2.20
C PRO A 47 -8.51 10.06 0.94
N GLN A 48 -8.43 10.70 -0.24
CA GLN A 48 -8.51 9.99 -1.53
C GLN A 48 -7.39 8.97 -1.75
N TYR A 49 -6.22 9.19 -1.14
CA TYR A 49 -5.11 8.25 -1.20
C TYR A 49 -5.32 6.98 -0.37
N VAL A 50 -6.36 6.93 0.48
CA VAL A 50 -6.76 5.73 1.21
C VAL A 50 -7.80 4.99 0.38
N ARG A 51 -7.38 3.83 -0.14
CA ARG A 51 -8.14 3.04 -1.13
C ARG A 51 -9.18 2.15 -0.48
N GLY A 52 -8.90 1.72 0.74
CA GLY A 52 -9.73 0.84 1.55
C GLY A 52 -9.15 0.67 2.94
N THR A 53 -9.77 -0.18 3.74
CA THR A 53 -9.25 -0.61 5.04
C THR A 53 -9.29 -2.12 5.16
N ILE A 54 -8.34 -2.70 5.87
CA ILE A 54 -8.35 -4.09 6.28
C ILE A 54 -8.62 -4.13 7.77
N ARG A 55 -9.69 -4.83 8.17
CA ARG A 55 -10.00 -5.03 9.58
C ARG A 55 -9.22 -6.24 10.09
N THR A 56 -8.48 -6.05 11.18
CA THR A 56 -7.91 -7.12 12.00
C THR A 56 -8.67 -7.18 13.33
N GLU A 57 -8.29 -8.12 14.20
CA GLU A 57 -8.83 -8.18 15.56
C GLU A 57 -8.43 -6.96 16.40
N SER A 58 -7.25 -6.41 16.15
CA SER A 58 -6.66 -5.31 16.92
C SER A 58 -7.03 -3.92 16.42
N GLU A 59 -7.23 -3.75 15.11
CA GLU A 59 -7.38 -2.42 14.52
C GLU A 59 -8.03 -2.44 13.13
N ASN A 60 -8.30 -1.25 12.59
CA ASN A 60 -8.72 -1.07 11.20
C ASN A 60 -7.58 -0.41 10.41
N ILE A 61 -6.83 -1.23 9.67
CA ILE A 61 -5.61 -0.82 8.99
C ILE A 61 -5.94 -0.08 7.70
N PRO A 62 -5.54 1.19 7.53
CA PRO A 62 -5.75 1.92 6.28
C PRO A 62 -4.79 1.43 5.18
N ILE A 63 -5.33 1.22 3.98
CA ILE A 63 -4.58 0.82 2.79
C ILE A 63 -4.33 2.06 1.93
N VAL A 64 -3.06 2.46 1.90
CA VAL A 64 -2.57 3.68 1.27
C VAL A 64 -2.01 3.37 -0.11
N ASP A 65 -2.47 4.13 -1.11
CA ASP A 65 -1.83 4.21 -2.41
C ASP A 65 -0.82 5.36 -2.41
N LEU A 66 0.47 5.02 -2.50
CA LEU A 66 1.53 6.01 -2.51
C LEU A 66 1.53 6.89 -3.77
N SER A 67 1.03 6.39 -4.91
CA SER A 67 0.87 7.18 -6.14
C SER A 67 -0.15 8.30 -5.91
N ALA A 68 -1.33 7.94 -5.41
CA ALA A 68 -2.36 8.91 -5.05
C ALA A 68 -1.88 9.87 -3.95
N LYS A 69 -1.12 9.37 -2.96
CA LYS A 69 -0.58 10.18 -1.87
C LYS A 69 0.44 11.22 -2.36
N SER A 70 1.21 10.91 -3.40
CA SER A 70 2.13 11.86 -4.04
C SER A 70 1.46 12.80 -5.03
N GLY A 71 0.14 12.72 -5.22
CA GLY A 71 -0.62 13.55 -6.16
C GLY A 71 -0.76 12.99 -7.57
N SER A 72 -0.22 11.79 -7.82
CA SER A 72 -0.37 11.09 -9.10
C SER A 72 -1.73 10.39 -9.18
N ALA A 73 -2.07 9.91 -10.39
CA ALA A 73 -3.28 9.11 -10.58
C ALA A 73 -3.26 7.87 -9.66
N PRO A 74 -4.38 7.53 -8.98
CA PRO A 74 -4.41 6.34 -8.15
C PRO A 74 -4.31 5.07 -9.00
N LYS A 75 -3.59 4.09 -8.44
CA LYS A 75 -3.35 2.78 -9.03
C LYS A 75 -4.66 2.04 -9.34
N GLN A 76 -4.63 1.31 -10.45
CA GLN A 76 -5.72 0.41 -10.78
C GLN A 76 -5.69 -0.81 -9.87
N LEU A 77 -6.87 -1.26 -9.48
CA LEU A 77 -7.02 -2.34 -8.51
C LEU A 77 -7.45 -3.61 -9.25
N THR A 78 -6.49 -4.30 -9.85
CA THR A 78 -6.70 -5.57 -10.57
C THR A 78 -6.66 -6.76 -9.60
N ASP A 79 -6.91 -7.98 -10.07
CA ASP A 79 -6.82 -9.20 -9.24
C ASP A 79 -5.39 -9.51 -8.76
N ASN A 80 -4.38 -8.94 -9.41
CA ASN A 80 -2.97 -9.09 -9.04
C ASN A 80 -2.55 -8.15 -7.91
N ALA A 81 -3.37 -7.13 -7.61
CA ALA A 81 -3.06 -6.13 -6.61
C ALA A 81 -2.79 -6.78 -5.25
N CYS A 82 -1.78 -6.27 -4.55
CA CYS A 82 -1.41 -6.78 -3.24
C CYS A 82 -1.12 -5.64 -2.27
N VAL A 83 -1.12 -5.98 -0.97
CA VAL A 83 -0.83 -5.02 0.09
C VAL A 83 0.35 -5.46 0.93
N VAL A 84 1.16 -4.51 1.37
CA VAL A 84 2.20 -4.75 2.38
C VAL A 84 1.89 -3.99 3.65
N LEU A 85 1.61 -4.74 4.70
CA LEU A 85 1.43 -4.25 6.05
C LEU A 85 2.79 -3.94 6.65
N HIS A 86 2.93 -2.73 7.17
CA HIS A 86 4.14 -2.27 7.83
C HIS A 86 3.77 -1.51 9.10
N GLU A 87 4.51 -1.81 10.15
CA GLU A 87 4.39 -1.17 11.45
C GLU A 87 5.34 0.04 11.53
N ARG A 88 4.85 1.15 12.09
CA ARG A 88 5.67 2.31 12.40
C ARG A 88 5.39 2.78 13.80
N LYS A 89 6.44 3.12 14.55
CA LYS A 89 6.30 3.80 15.83
C LYS A 89 6.05 5.29 15.59
N SER A 90 4.93 5.79 16.10
CA SER A 90 4.55 7.21 16.05
C SER A 90 4.04 7.60 17.43
N GLU A 91 4.64 8.63 18.05
CA GLU A 91 4.19 9.17 19.36
C GLU A 91 4.02 8.09 20.45
N GLY A 92 4.95 7.13 20.50
CA GLY A 92 4.90 6.02 21.46
C GLY A 92 3.87 4.93 21.17
N LYS A 93 3.12 5.03 20.07
CA LYS A 93 2.18 4.01 19.60
C LYS A 93 2.71 3.31 18.36
N THR A 94 2.46 2.01 18.24
CA THR A 94 2.64 1.28 16.99
C THR A 94 1.41 1.52 16.13
N VAL A 95 1.61 2.09 14.95
CA VAL A 95 0.56 2.29 13.95
C VAL A 95 0.87 1.37 12.77
N THR A 96 -0.09 0.51 12.43
CA THR A 96 0.01 -0.34 11.25
C THR A 96 -0.62 0.38 10.06
N THR A 97 0.10 0.43 8.95
CA THR A 97 -0.43 0.93 7.67
C THR A 97 -0.17 -0.09 6.56
N GLY A 98 -1.06 -0.20 5.59
CA GLY A 98 -0.87 -1.02 4.41
C GLY A 98 -0.47 -0.17 3.20
N THR A 99 0.52 -0.59 2.42
CA THR A 99 0.82 0.03 1.12
C THR A 99 0.25 -0.81 -0.01
N LEU A 100 -0.44 -0.18 -0.96
CA LEU A 100 -0.98 -0.83 -2.15
C LEU A 100 0.04 -0.91 -3.30
N TYR A 101 0.12 -2.07 -3.92
CA TYR A 101 0.86 -2.35 -5.15
C TYR A 101 -0.08 -2.91 -6.23
N GLU A 102 0.21 -2.61 -7.49
CA GLU A 102 -0.60 -3.09 -8.64
C GLU A 102 -0.40 -4.59 -8.86
N ASP A 103 0.80 -5.09 -8.56
CA ASP A 103 1.12 -6.50 -8.50
C ASP A 103 2.34 -6.78 -7.60
N VAL A 104 2.69 -8.06 -7.48
CA VAL A 104 3.87 -8.53 -6.73
C VAL A 104 5.19 -8.11 -7.41
N THR A 105 5.22 -7.93 -8.72
CA THR A 105 6.43 -7.49 -9.42
C THR A 105 6.80 -6.06 -9.03
N ASP A 106 5.83 -5.15 -8.98
CA ASP A 106 6.02 -3.78 -8.50
C ASP A 106 6.38 -3.72 -7.03
N LEU A 107 5.83 -4.63 -6.22
CA LEU A 107 6.25 -4.81 -4.85
C LEU A 107 7.75 -5.15 -4.77
N LEU A 108 8.21 -6.15 -5.52
CA LEU A 108 9.61 -6.58 -5.49
C LEU A 108 10.56 -5.49 -5.99
N LYS A 109 10.20 -4.75 -7.06
CA LYS A 109 10.97 -3.60 -7.55
C LYS A 109 11.16 -2.54 -6.46
N SER A 110 10.11 -2.27 -5.67
CA SER A 110 10.17 -1.25 -4.61
C SER A 110 11.18 -1.55 -3.50
N PHE A 111 11.54 -2.82 -3.30
CA PHE A 111 12.61 -3.21 -2.38
C PHE A 111 13.98 -3.14 -3.05
N GLN A 112 14.09 -3.53 -4.32
CA GLN A 112 15.35 -3.46 -5.06
C GLN A 112 15.89 -2.03 -5.17
N ASP A 113 15.01 -1.04 -5.40
CA ASP A 113 15.44 0.36 -5.48
C ASP A 113 15.96 0.91 -4.14
N LYS A 114 15.56 0.31 -3.00
CA LYS A 114 16.09 0.67 -1.68
C LYS A 114 17.43 0.02 -1.36
N LEU A 115 17.83 -1.01 -2.11
CA LEU A 115 19.09 -1.73 -1.94
C LEU A 115 20.22 -1.17 -2.81
N LYS A 116 19.93 -0.22 -3.70
CA LYS A 116 20.98 0.42 -4.49
C LYS A 116 21.82 1.31 -3.56
N PRO A 117 23.16 1.19 -3.59
CA PRO A 117 24.01 2.12 -2.85
C PRO A 117 23.69 3.54 -3.33
N GLN A 118 23.34 4.42 -2.40
CA GLN A 118 23.28 5.87 -2.64
C GLN A 118 24.72 6.31 -2.96
N VAL A 119 25.09 6.29 -4.24
CA VAL A 119 26.36 6.84 -4.69
C VAL A 119 26.24 8.35 -4.46
N SER A 120 26.74 8.80 -3.31
CA SER A 120 26.87 10.22 -3.01
C SER A 120 27.91 10.79 -3.95
N SER A 121 27.46 11.30 -5.10
CA SER A 121 28.29 12.15 -5.94
C SER A 121 28.51 13.46 -5.17
N LYS A 122 29.61 13.52 -4.41
CA LYS A 122 30.21 14.81 -4.07
C LYS A 122 30.72 15.40 -5.39
N SER A 123 30.09 16.49 -5.82
CA SER A 123 30.67 17.43 -6.77
C SER A 123 30.73 18.81 -6.13
#